data_AF-A0A8S1KPC6-F1
#
_entry.id   AF-A0A8S1KPC6-F1
#
_cell.length_a   1.000
_cell.length_b   1.000
_cell.length_c   1.000
_cell.angle_alpha   90.00
_cell.angle_beta   90.00
_cell.angle_gamma   90.00
#
_symmetry.space_group_name_H-M   'P 1'
#
loop_
_entity.id
_entity.type
_entity.pdbx_description
1 polymer ?
#
loop_
_entity_poly.entity_id
_entity_poly.type
_entity_poly.pdbx_seq_one_letter_code
_entity_poly.pdbx_strand_id
1 'polypeptide(L)'
;MSGKARDYFGTLKSAGRTVLKEDRARDCIQPIQNQILETPAHIKKYRKSYKHQYGCQILHPGLVDAPKPQGNWIYGKKTDLSDKAGELFKQKPEGIRELINEINEQKYASHVKEPLGTMPQRNYNWPEETKSDGFAFGQKIPPSEYTAKEVVFPPDAKRDEDRIRLMYLKSHGNFEAGEQKIENIIGIQILMILDLVRKKIENNNR
;
A
#
# COMPACT_ATOMS: atom_id res chain seq x y z
N MET A 1 73.27 -90.13 38.84
CA MET A 1 72.20 -90.94 39.45
C MET A 1 72.75 -91.54 40.74
N SER A 2 72.28 -91.08 41.90
CA SER A 2 72.64 -91.64 43.21
C SER A 2 71.36 -92.15 43.85
N GLY A 3 71.27 -93.47 44.05
CA GLY A 3 70.08 -94.15 44.55
C GLY A 3 69.86 -93.86 46.02
N LYS A 4 68.77 -93.15 46.35
CA LYS A 4 68.31 -93.01 47.72
C LYS A 4 67.58 -94.30 48.11
N ALA A 5 68.09 -95.02 49.10
CA ALA A 5 67.37 -96.15 49.69
C ALA A 5 66.02 -95.65 50.23
N ARG A 6 64.92 -96.19 49.70
CA ARG A 6 63.55 -95.91 50.17
C ARG A 6 63.19 -96.99 51.18
N ASP A 7 62.98 -96.59 52.43
CA ASP A 7 62.35 -97.44 53.43
C ASP A 7 60.82 -97.39 53.22
N TYR A 8 60.18 -98.56 53.16
CA TYR A 8 58.74 -98.71 52.89
C TYR A 8 57.93 -98.88 54.18
N PHE A 9 58.58 -99.05 55.33
CA PHE A 9 57.93 -99.10 56.63
C PHE A 9 57.80 -97.66 57.14
N GLY A 10 56.66 -97.01 56.86
CA GLY A 10 56.38 -95.59 57.16
C GLY A 10 56.42 -95.16 58.64
N THR A 11 56.95 -96.01 59.54
CA THR A 11 57.12 -95.77 60.97
C THR A 11 58.36 -94.92 61.31
N LEU A 12 59.36 -94.86 60.43
CA LEU A 12 60.58 -94.07 60.66
C LEU A 12 60.63 -92.86 59.72
N LYS A 13 60.83 -91.66 60.28
CA LYS A 13 61.03 -90.43 59.49
C LYS A 13 62.41 -90.45 58.83
N SER A 14 62.50 -90.05 57.58
CA SER A 14 63.80 -89.95 56.89
C SER A 14 64.67 -88.86 57.52
N ALA A 15 65.87 -89.24 57.96
CA ALA A 15 66.87 -88.29 58.40
C ALA A 15 67.57 -87.69 57.18
N GLY A 16 67.52 -86.36 57.02
CA GLY A 16 68.18 -85.66 55.91
C GLY A 16 67.61 -84.27 55.65
N ARG A 17 68.28 -83.51 54.78
CA ARG A 17 67.85 -82.16 54.38
C ARG A 17 66.63 -82.24 53.45
N THR A 18 65.48 -81.78 53.91
CA THR A 18 64.32 -81.54 53.05
C THR A 18 64.55 -80.30 52.20
N VAL A 19 64.26 -80.40 50.90
CA VAL A 19 64.26 -79.22 50.01
C VAL A 19 63.09 -78.34 50.43
N LEU A 20 63.30 -77.03 50.56
CA LEU A 20 62.23 -76.06 50.80
C LEU A 20 61.21 -76.15 49.65
N LYS A 21 59.97 -75.74 49.90
CA LYS A 21 58.90 -75.72 48.89
C LYS A 21 59.43 -75.05 47.61
N GLU A 22 59.57 -75.83 46.53
CA GLU A 22 60.18 -75.37 45.29
C GLU A 22 59.24 -74.40 44.57
N ASP A 23 59.78 -73.23 44.16
CA ASP A 23 59.13 -72.37 43.18
C ASP A 23 59.08 -73.13 41.85
N ARG A 24 57.88 -73.54 41.45
CA ARG A 24 57.72 -74.26 40.19
C ARG A 24 57.88 -73.27 39.04
N ALA A 25 58.50 -73.71 37.94
CA ALA A 25 58.61 -72.89 36.73
C ALA A 25 57.25 -72.34 36.25
N ARG A 26 56.16 -73.07 36.46
CA ARG A 26 54.79 -72.63 36.16
C ARG A 26 54.37 -71.39 36.98
N ASP A 27 54.81 -71.32 38.24
CA ASP A 27 54.44 -70.26 39.18
C ASP A 27 55.17 -68.94 38.81
N CYS A 28 56.29 -69.03 38.05
CA CYS A 28 57.00 -67.90 37.47
C CYS A 28 56.40 -67.41 36.13
N ILE A 29 55.72 -68.28 35.38
CA ILE A 29 55.11 -67.96 34.08
C ILE A 29 53.73 -67.36 34.26
N GLN A 30 52.96 -67.88 35.21
CA GLN A 30 51.64 -67.37 35.49
C GLN A 30 51.77 -66.07 36.29
N PRO A 31 51.09 -64.98 35.88
CA PRO A 31 51.08 -63.78 36.69
C PRO A 31 50.47 -64.13 38.05
N ILE A 32 51.13 -63.66 39.11
CA ILE A 32 50.66 -63.82 40.48
C ILE A 32 49.22 -63.30 40.54
N GLN A 33 48.27 -64.22 40.68
CA GLN A 33 46.82 -63.95 40.67
C GLN A 33 46.36 -63.30 41.99
N ASN A 34 47.29 -62.72 42.75
CA ASN A 34 47.00 -61.95 43.95
C ASN A 34 46.48 -60.59 43.49
N GLN A 35 45.17 -60.39 43.67
CA GLN A 35 44.42 -59.14 43.62
C GLN A 35 45.32 -57.90 43.49
N ILE A 36 45.62 -57.49 42.26
CA ILE A 36 46.26 -56.21 42.02
C ILE A 36 45.23 -55.16 42.42
N LEU A 37 45.43 -54.55 43.59
CA LEU A 37 44.59 -53.46 44.04
C LEU A 37 44.59 -52.37 42.98
N GLU A 38 43.41 -51.94 42.55
CA GLU A 38 43.31 -50.85 41.59
C GLU A 38 43.94 -49.58 42.14
N THR A 39 44.55 -48.80 41.25
CA THR A 39 45.11 -47.51 41.65
C THR A 39 43.97 -46.57 42.06
N PRO A 40 44.03 -45.95 43.26
CA PRO A 40 43.02 -44.98 43.70
C PRO A 40 42.77 -43.89 42.66
N ALA A 41 41.51 -43.50 42.49
CA ALA A 41 41.06 -42.59 41.43
C ALA A 41 41.86 -41.27 41.36
N HIS A 42 42.16 -40.66 42.51
CA HIS A 42 42.87 -39.38 42.59
C HIS A 42 44.34 -39.45 42.12
N ILE A 43 44.99 -40.62 42.23
CA ILE A 43 46.39 -40.84 41.78
C ILE A 43 46.43 -41.36 40.34
N LYS A 44 45.33 -41.97 39.87
CA LYS A 44 45.24 -42.65 38.57
C LYS A 44 45.68 -41.74 37.41
N LYS A 45 45.32 -40.45 37.44
CA LYS A 45 45.69 -39.45 36.41
C LYS A 45 47.20 -39.25 36.22
N TYR A 46 48.02 -39.51 37.24
CA TYR A 46 49.48 -39.37 37.14
C TYR A 46 50.18 -40.65 36.65
N ARG A 47 49.49 -41.80 36.64
CA ARG A 47 50.11 -43.07 36.28
C ARG A 47 50.27 -43.25 34.77
N LYS A 48 51.39 -43.88 34.39
CA LYS A 48 51.69 -44.27 33.01
C LYS A 48 50.63 -45.23 32.45
N SER A 49 50.10 -46.13 33.28
CA SER A 49 49.04 -47.08 32.90
C SER A 49 47.73 -46.41 32.50
N TYR A 50 47.44 -45.21 33.03
CA TYR A 50 46.25 -44.45 32.65
C TYR A 50 46.43 -43.73 31.31
N LYS A 51 47.64 -43.21 31.03
CA LYS A 51 47.96 -42.51 29.77
C LYS A 51 48.00 -43.42 28.54
N HIS A 52 48.30 -44.71 28.72
CA HIS A 52 48.46 -45.67 27.61
C HIS A 52 47.27 -46.62 27.48
N GLN A 53 46.07 -46.16 27.83
CA GLN A 53 44.85 -46.93 27.61
C GLN A 53 44.42 -46.81 26.15
N TYR A 54 44.14 -47.95 25.52
CA TYR A 54 43.61 -47.99 24.16
C TYR A 54 42.23 -47.32 24.10
N GLY A 55 41.95 -46.58 23.03
CA GLY A 55 40.67 -45.90 22.81
C GLY A 55 40.43 -44.65 23.65
N CYS A 56 41.37 -44.26 24.51
CA CYS A 56 41.28 -43.04 25.33
C CYS A 56 42.16 -41.92 24.77
N GLN A 57 41.69 -40.68 24.85
CA GLN A 57 42.50 -39.52 24.53
C GLN A 57 43.55 -39.29 25.63
N ILE A 58 44.80 -39.04 25.21
CA ILE A 58 45.89 -38.71 26.14
C ILE A 58 45.74 -37.25 26.55
N LEU A 59 45.21 -37.03 27.76
CA LEU A 59 45.10 -35.70 28.35
C LEU A 59 46.28 -35.41 29.28
N HIS A 60 46.73 -34.16 29.31
CA HIS A 60 47.69 -33.69 30.31
C HIS A 60 47.08 -33.83 31.72
N PRO A 61 47.82 -34.29 32.76
CA PRO A 61 47.27 -34.54 34.09
C PRO A 61 46.55 -33.34 34.73
N GLY A 62 46.97 -32.12 34.39
CA GLY A 62 46.33 -30.88 34.83
C GLY A 62 44.99 -30.57 34.15
N LEU A 63 44.70 -31.17 32.99
CA LEU A 63 43.44 -30.98 32.24
C LEU A 63 42.42 -32.10 32.46
N VAL A 64 42.78 -33.19 33.16
CA VAL A 64 41.88 -34.34 33.36
C VAL A 64 40.63 -33.95 34.17
N ASP A 65 40.83 -33.11 35.19
CA ASP A 65 39.76 -32.65 36.08
C ASP A 65 39.12 -31.34 35.62
N ALA A 66 39.58 -30.79 34.48
CA ALA A 66 39.03 -29.55 33.96
C ALA A 66 37.59 -29.76 33.47
N PRO A 67 36.69 -28.78 33.70
CA PRO A 67 35.33 -28.86 33.20
C PRO A 67 35.35 -28.96 31.67
N LYS A 68 34.77 -30.04 31.14
CA LYS A 68 34.64 -30.22 29.70
C LYS A 68 33.56 -29.27 29.17
N PRO A 69 33.71 -28.74 27.95
CA PRO A 69 32.64 -28.00 27.32
C PRO A 69 31.39 -28.88 27.21
N GLN A 70 30.21 -28.29 27.33
CA GLN A 70 28.94 -29.00 27.22
C GLN A 70 28.86 -29.75 25.89
N GLY A 71 28.18 -30.90 25.85
CA GLY A 71 28.15 -31.78 24.67
C GLY A 71 27.68 -31.13 23.36
N ASN A 72 26.97 -30.01 23.43
CA ASN A 72 26.50 -29.24 22.27
C ASN A 72 27.44 -28.08 21.88
N TRP A 73 28.67 -28.08 22.39
CA TRP A 73 29.64 -27.03 22.09
C TRP A 73 30.17 -27.19 20.67
N ILE A 74 29.87 -26.22 19.82
CA ILE A 74 30.38 -26.13 18.45
C ILE A 74 31.70 -25.37 18.49
N TYR A 75 32.78 -26.01 18.05
CA TYR A 75 34.07 -25.35 17.89
C TYR A 75 34.08 -24.48 16.62
N GLY A 76 34.84 -23.38 16.65
CA GLY A 76 34.97 -22.46 15.52
C GLY A 76 34.31 -21.09 15.75
N LYS A 77 34.53 -20.15 14.83
CA LYS A 77 33.90 -18.82 14.85
C LYS A 77 32.60 -18.88 14.06
N LYS A 78 31.48 -18.55 14.70
CA LYS A 78 30.20 -18.38 14.00
C LYS A 78 30.29 -17.13 13.12
N THR A 79 29.78 -17.21 11.90
CA THR A 79 29.60 -16.05 11.05
C THR A 79 28.44 -15.22 11.60
N ASP A 80 28.61 -13.91 11.62
CA ASP A 80 27.54 -13.00 12.01
C ASP A 80 26.42 -13.04 10.95
N LEU A 81 25.18 -12.84 11.40
CA LEU A 81 24.04 -12.76 10.50
C LEU A 81 24.19 -11.51 9.61
N SER A 82 24.11 -11.70 8.29
CA SER A 82 24.03 -10.60 7.32
C SER A 82 22.57 -10.23 7.04
N ASP A 83 22.36 -9.03 6.51
CA ASP A 83 21.04 -8.62 6.00
C ASP A 83 20.54 -9.61 4.96
N LYS A 84 19.27 -10.02 5.09
CA LYS A 84 18.66 -10.97 4.17
C LYS A 84 18.17 -10.24 2.94
N ALA A 85 18.41 -10.80 1.76
CA ALA A 85 17.94 -10.24 0.50
C ALA A 85 16.43 -9.93 0.52
N GLY A 86 15.62 -10.81 1.10
CA GLY A 86 14.16 -10.61 1.19
C GLY A 86 13.75 -9.41 2.06
N GLU A 87 14.57 -9.01 3.03
CA GLU A 87 14.33 -7.80 3.83
C GLU A 87 14.73 -6.54 3.04
N LEU A 88 15.81 -6.62 2.26
CA LEU A 88 16.28 -5.52 1.40
C LEU A 88 15.32 -5.20 0.24
N PHE A 89 14.65 -6.21 -0.31
CA PHE A 89 13.70 -6.02 -1.41
C PHE A 89 12.33 -5.51 -0.96
N LYS A 90 12.02 -5.51 0.34
CA LYS A 90 10.79 -4.95 0.88
C LYS A 90 10.92 -3.44 1.01
N GLN A 91 10.66 -2.74 -0.09
CA GLN A 91 10.71 -1.28 -0.13
C GLN A 91 9.48 -0.59 0.47
N LYS A 92 8.34 -1.29 0.56
CA LYS A 92 7.08 -0.68 1.01
C LYS A 92 6.90 -0.86 2.52
N PRO A 93 6.70 0.24 3.27
CA PRO A 93 6.28 0.14 4.66
C PRO A 93 4.87 -0.48 4.71
N GLU A 94 4.69 -1.54 5.49
CA GLU A 94 3.37 -2.18 5.63
C GLU A 94 2.55 -1.53 6.76
N GLY A 95 1.25 -1.39 6.53
CA GLY A 95 0.27 -0.97 7.54
C GLY A 95 0.36 0.52 7.92
N ILE A 96 0.32 0.81 9.22
CA ILE A 96 0.25 2.18 9.76
C ILE A 96 1.45 3.05 9.32
N ARG A 97 2.61 2.43 9.04
CA ARG A 97 3.81 3.16 8.63
C ARG A 97 3.65 3.84 7.26
N GLU A 98 2.80 3.30 6.38
CA GLU A 98 2.47 3.92 5.10
C GLU A 98 1.73 5.24 5.32
N LEU A 99 0.70 5.23 6.17
CA LEU A 99 -0.05 6.44 6.52
C LEU A 99 0.85 7.51 7.17
N ILE A 100 1.75 7.09 8.07
CA ILE A 100 2.71 8.02 8.70
C ILE A 100 3.64 8.62 7.64
N ASN A 101 4.12 7.83 6.70
CA ASN A 101 4.97 8.32 5.62
C ASN A 101 4.21 9.29 4.72
N GLU A 102 2.97 8.99 4.36
CA GLU A 102 2.11 9.89 3.57
C GLU A 102 1.92 11.24 4.29
N ILE A 103 1.60 11.24 5.59
CA ILE A 103 1.51 12.46 6.39
C ILE A 103 2.84 13.23 6.38
N ASN A 104 3.96 12.53 6.52
CA ASN A 104 5.28 13.15 6.50
C ASN A 104 5.66 13.69 5.11
N GLU A 105 5.13 13.09 4.04
CA GLU A 105 5.36 13.46 2.64
C GLU A 105 4.45 14.61 2.17
N GLN A 106 3.30 14.82 2.80
CA GLN A 106 2.38 15.93 2.50
C GLN A 106 3.04 17.32 2.58
N LYS A 107 4.16 17.46 3.32
CA LYS A 107 4.94 18.71 3.37
C LYS A 107 5.67 19.03 2.07
N TYR A 108 5.89 18.04 1.20
CA TYR A 108 6.68 18.23 -0.01
C TYR A 108 5.89 18.95 -1.09
N ALA A 109 6.55 19.91 -1.74
CA ALA A 109 5.91 20.73 -2.77
C ALA A 109 5.40 19.91 -3.97
N SER A 110 6.07 18.81 -4.32
CA SER A 110 5.60 17.89 -5.36
C SER A 110 4.26 17.26 -4.99
N HIS A 111 4.15 16.75 -3.76
CA HIS A 111 2.94 16.11 -3.26
C HIS A 111 1.74 17.08 -3.23
N VAL A 112 1.98 18.35 -2.89
CA VAL A 112 0.93 19.40 -2.89
C VAL A 112 0.55 19.85 -4.30
N LYS A 113 1.53 19.96 -5.22
CA LYS A 113 1.30 20.48 -6.58
C LYS A 113 0.79 19.44 -7.55
N GLU A 114 1.07 18.17 -7.29
CA GLU A 114 0.81 17.06 -8.20
C GLU A 114 0.14 15.89 -7.45
N PRO A 115 -1.00 16.12 -6.77
CA PRO A 115 -1.68 15.03 -6.09
C PRO A 115 -2.26 14.05 -7.12
N LEU A 116 -2.08 12.75 -6.88
CA LEU A 116 -2.51 11.73 -7.82
C LEU A 116 -4.05 11.66 -7.86
N GLY A 117 -4.63 11.73 -9.06
CA GLY A 117 -6.08 11.59 -9.27
C GLY A 117 -6.92 12.78 -8.80
N THR A 118 -6.31 13.85 -8.30
CA THR A 118 -7.01 15.07 -7.90
C THR A 118 -6.33 16.30 -8.49
N MET A 119 -7.05 17.42 -8.56
CA MET A 119 -6.43 18.68 -8.95
C MET A 119 -5.70 19.32 -7.76
N PRO A 120 -4.60 20.06 -8.00
CA PRO A 120 -3.90 20.75 -6.93
C PRO A 120 -4.81 21.76 -6.24
N GLN A 121 -4.93 21.65 -4.92
CA GLN A 121 -5.69 22.59 -4.12
C GLN A 121 -4.87 23.85 -3.89
N ARG A 122 -5.42 24.98 -4.36
CA ARG A 122 -4.93 26.31 -4.05
C ARG A 122 -5.85 26.82 -2.95
N ASN A 123 -5.34 26.96 -1.73
CA ASN A 123 -6.08 27.32 -0.51
C ASN A 123 -6.70 28.73 -0.59
N TYR A 124 -7.66 28.93 -1.50
CA TYR A 124 -8.38 30.16 -1.70
C TYR A 124 -9.45 30.29 -0.61
N ASN A 125 -9.56 31.50 -0.05
CA ASN A 125 -10.66 31.84 0.84
C ASN A 125 -11.90 32.14 0.00
N TRP A 126 -12.63 31.08 -0.36
CA TRP A 126 -13.87 31.18 -1.12
C TRP A 126 -14.99 31.84 -0.29
N PRO A 127 -15.83 32.69 -0.91
CA PRO A 127 -17.02 33.24 -0.26
C PRO A 127 -17.97 32.14 0.22
N GLU A 128 -18.75 32.40 1.28
CA GLU A 128 -19.67 31.38 1.82
C GLU A 128 -20.76 30.97 0.82
N GLU A 129 -21.17 31.90 -0.04
CA GLU A 129 -22.16 31.70 -1.10
C GLU A 129 -21.77 30.57 -2.07
N THR A 130 -20.46 30.41 -2.34
CA THR A 130 -19.96 29.40 -3.27
C THR A 130 -19.93 27.99 -2.69
N LYS A 131 -20.16 27.84 -1.38
CA LYS A 131 -20.26 26.53 -0.72
C LYS A 131 -21.66 25.92 -0.83
N SER A 132 -22.63 26.69 -1.34
CA SER A 132 -23.99 26.20 -1.54
C SER A 132 -24.05 25.25 -2.75
N ASP A 133 -24.79 24.14 -2.62
CA ASP A 133 -24.88 23.07 -3.63
C ASP A 133 -25.52 23.55 -4.96
N GLY A 134 -26.24 24.68 -4.92
CA GLY A 134 -26.85 25.32 -6.09
C GLY A 134 -26.04 26.45 -6.71
N PHE A 135 -24.82 26.72 -6.21
CA PHE A 135 -23.99 27.80 -6.75
C PHE A 135 -23.41 27.40 -8.12
N ALA A 136 -23.60 28.27 -9.11
CA ALA A 136 -23.01 28.11 -10.43
C ALA A 136 -22.02 29.26 -10.68
N PHE A 137 -20.81 28.92 -11.10
CA PHE A 137 -19.81 29.91 -11.51
C PHE A 137 -20.20 30.56 -12.84
N GLY A 138 -19.73 31.79 -13.05
CA GLY A 138 -19.95 32.56 -14.27
C GLY A 138 -21.10 33.56 -14.15
N GLN A 139 -21.30 34.34 -15.21
CA GLN A 139 -22.37 35.33 -15.28
C GLN A 139 -23.62 34.70 -15.88
N LYS A 140 -24.73 34.72 -15.14
CA LYS A 140 -26.03 34.38 -15.72
C LYS A 140 -26.43 35.50 -16.68
N ILE A 141 -26.62 35.15 -17.95
CA ILE A 141 -27.18 36.07 -18.94
C ILE A 141 -28.69 36.06 -18.70
N PRO A 142 -29.31 37.21 -18.38
CA PRO A 142 -30.76 37.27 -18.27
C PRO A 142 -31.39 36.87 -19.61
N PRO A 143 -32.54 36.17 -19.60
CA PRO A 143 -33.27 35.93 -20.83
C PRO A 143 -33.60 37.28 -21.49
N SER A 144 -33.60 37.33 -22.82
CA SER A 144 -33.99 38.53 -23.56
C SER A 144 -35.40 38.94 -23.15
N GLU A 145 -35.62 40.24 -22.96
CA GLU A 145 -36.93 40.79 -22.57
C GLU A 145 -38.03 40.40 -23.56
N TYR A 146 -37.67 40.33 -24.84
CA TYR A 146 -38.57 39.89 -25.90
C TYR A 146 -38.11 38.55 -26.45
N THR A 147 -39.09 37.67 -26.67
CA THR A 147 -38.87 36.47 -27.46
C THR A 147 -38.74 36.85 -28.94
N ALA A 148 -37.96 36.10 -29.71
CA ALA A 148 -37.84 36.32 -31.16
C ALA A 148 -39.21 36.44 -31.87
N LYS A 149 -40.22 35.70 -31.38
CA LYS A 149 -41.60 35.77 -31.87
C LYS A 149 -42.26 37.13 -31.64
N GLU A 150 -42.06 37.73 -30.47
CA GLU A 150 -42.64 39.04 -30.11
C GLU A 150 -41.97 40.17 -30.90
N VAL A 151 -40.68 40.02 -31.20
CA VAL A 151 -39.96 40.96 -32.07
C VAL A 151 -40.45 40.87 -33.52
N VAL A 152 -40.67 39.67 -34.04
CA VAL A 152 -41.15 39.46 -35.43
C VAL A 152 -42.63 39.82 -35.57
N PHE A 153 -43.44 39.54 -34.55
CA PHE A 153 -44.88 39.80 -34.53
C PHE A 153 -45.24 40.64 -33.31
N PRO A 154 -45.03 41.97 -33.35
CA PRO A 154 -45.34 42.84 -32.23
C PRO A 154 -46.85 42.83 -31.97
N PRO A 155 -47.32 42.38 -30.79
CA PRO A 155 -48.75 42.27 -30.49
C PRO A 155 -49.43 43.65 -30.41
N ASP A 156 -48.67 44.68 -30.06
CA ASP A 156 -49.14 46.06 -29.92
C ASP A 156 -48.97 46.91 -31.19
N ALA A 157 -48.67 46.29 -32.34
CA ALA A 157 -48.61 46.98 -33.61
C ALA A 157 -50.02 47.51 -33.99
N LYS A 158 -50.31 48.74 -33.58
CA LYS A 158 -51.52 49.44 -33.98
C LYS A 158 -51.44 49.73 -35.48
N ARG A 159 -52.52 49.43 -36.19
CA ARG A 159 -52.69 49.87 -37.56
C ARG A 159 -52.71 51.40 -37.58
N ASP A 160 -52.05 52.00 -38.57
CA ASP A 160 -52.06 53.46 -38.75
C ASP A 160 -53.50 53.98 -38.79
N GLU A 161 -53.74 55.10 -38.11
CA GLU A 161 -55.03 55.79 -38.14
C GLU A 161 -55.30 56.36 -39.54
N ASP A 162 -56.57 56.37 -39.96
CA ASP A 162 -56.98 56.83 -41.30
C ASP A 162 -56.52 58.26 -41.62
N ARG A 163 -56.39 59.10 -40.58
CA ARG A 163 -55.84 60.46 -40.71
C ARG A 163 -54.37 60.47 -41.13
N ILE A 164 -53.57 59.59 -40.53
CA ILE A 164 -52.14 59.47 -40.83
C ILE A 164 -51.99 58.93 -42.25
N ARG A 165 -52.79 57.93 -42.63
CA ARG A 165 -52.86 57.43 -44.01
C ARG A 165 -53.14 58.54 -45.02
N LEU A 166 -54.14 59.40 -44.79
CA LEU A 166 -54.46 60.51 -45.69
C LEU A 166 -53.32 61.53 -45.82
N MET A 167 -52.57 61.77 -44.74
CA MET A 167 -51.37 62.62 -44.80
C MET A 167 -50.27 61.99 -45.65
N TYR A 168 -50.04 60.68 -45.51
CA TYR A 168 -49.06 59.94 -46.32
C TYR A 168 -49.46 59.84 -47.80
N LEU A 169 -50.75 59.69 -48.09
CA LEU A 169 -51.30 59.72 -49.45
C LEU A 169 -50.95 61.05 -50.16
N LYS A 170 -51.12 62.17 -49.44
CA LYS A 170 -50.87 63.51 -49.98
C LYS A 170 -49.39 63.87 -50.09
N SER A 171 -48.58 63.46 -49.11
CA SER A 171 -47.16 63.85 -49.03
C SER A 171 -46.23 62.94 -49.80
N HIS A 172 -46.45 61.62 -49.74
CA HIS A 172 -45.55 60.60 -50.30
C HIS A 172 -46.19 59.82 -51.46
N GLY A 173 -47.44 60.11 -51.82
CA GLY A 173 -48.14 59.39 -52.88
C GLY A 173 -48.32 57.89 -52.58
N ASN A 174 -48.44 57.53 -51.30
CA ASN A 174 -48.53 56.14 -50.85
C ASN A 174 -49.98 55.63 -50.95
N PHE A 175 -50.35 55.08 -52.12
CA PHE A 175 -51.67 54.51 -52.39
C PHE A 175 -51.73 53.03 -52.01
N GLU A 176 -52.86 52.57 -51.46
CA GLU A 176 -53.07 51.12 -51.28
C GLU A 176 -53.31 50.44 -52.64
N ALA A 177 -53.03 49.15 -52.69
CA ALA A 177 -53.26 48.35 -53.90
C ALA A 177 -54.74 48.43 -54.33
N GLY A 178 -54.98 48.96 -55.53
CA GLY A 178 -56.33 49.15 -56.09
C GLY A 178 -56.94 50.54 -55.92
N GLU A 179 -56.25 51.47 -55.25
CA GLU A 179 -56.71 52.87 -55.15
C GLU A 179 -56.35 53.69 -56.40
N GLN A 180 -57.30 54.51 -56.87
CA GLN A 180 -57.06 55.47 -57.94
C GLN A 180 -56.65 56.82 -57.35
N LYS A 181 -55.69 57.48 -58.01
CA LYS A 181 -55.33 58.86 -57.67
C LYS A 181 -56.51 59.79 -57.98
N ILE A 182 -57.14 60.29 -56.92
CA ILE A 182 -58.19 61.30 -57.05
C ILE A 182 -57.50 62.66 -57.13
N GLU A 183 -57.47 63.24 -58.32
CA GLU A 183 -57.07 64.64 -58.50
C GLU A 183 -58.26 65.53 -58.14
N ASN A 184 -58.02 66.59 -57.35
CA ASN A 184 -59.06 67.53 -56.94
C ASN A 184 -59.56 68.34 -58.15
N ILE A 185 -60.45 67.73 -58.91
CA ILE A 185 -61.16 68.31 -60.04
C ILE A 185 -62.57 68.65 -59.53
N ILE A 186 -63.01 69.88 -59.79
CA ILE A 186 -64.25 70.52 -59.31
C ILE A 186 -65.51 69.64 -59.48
N GLY A 187 -65.49 68.65 -60.38
CA GLY A 187 -66.60 67.71 -60.62
C GLY A 187 -66.96 66.78 -59.46
N ILE A 188 -66.02 66.43 -58.57
CA ILE A 188 -66.31 65.47 -57.48
C ILE A 188 -67.08 66.14 -56.32
N GLN A 189 -66.87 67.43 -56.07
CA GLN A 189 -67.69 68.19 -55.11
C GLN A 189 -69.15 68.27 -55.55
N ILE A 190 -69.40 68.40 -56.86
CA ILE A 190 -70.77 68.42 -57.41
C ILE A 190 -71.44 67.05 -57.24
N LEU A 191 -70.71 65.94 -57.47
CA LEU A 191 -71.21 64.58 -57.24
C LEU A 191 -71.52 64.30 -55.76
N MET A 192 -70.64 64.70 -54.83
CA MET A 192 -70.91 64.54 -53.39
C MET A 192 -72.10 65.39 -52.91
N ILE A 193 -72.26 66.62 -53.42
CA ILE A 193 -73.39 67.48 -53.09
C ILE A 193 -74.70 66.90 -53.66
N LEU A 194 -74.67 66.35 -54.89
CA LEU A 194 -75.83 65.69 -55.50
C LEU A 194 -76.25 64.43 -54.72
N ASP A 195 -75.31 63.60 -54.26
CA ASP A 195 -75.63 62.43 -53.43
C ASP A 195 -76.15 62.79 -52.03
N LEU A 196 -75.64 63.87 -51.43
CA LEU A 196 -76.16 64.42 -50.17
C LEU A 196 -77.58 64.98 -50.33
N VAL A 197 -77.87 65.68 -51.42
CA VAL A 197 -79.21 66.20 -51.74
C VAL A 197 -80.18 65.05 -52.01
N ARG A 198 -79.76 64.02 -52.74
CA ARG A 198 -80.57 62.82 -53.03
C ARG A 198 -80.97 62.07 -51.76
N LYS A 199 -80.02 61.85 -50.83
CA LYS A 199 -80.32 61.24 -49.51
C LYS A 199 -81.24 62.10 -48.64
N LYS A 200 -81.17 63.43 -48.75
CA LYS A 200 -82.06 64.34 -48.02
C LYS A 200 -83.50 64.29 -48.54
N ILE A 201 -83.70 64.13 -49.85
CA ILE A 201 -85.02 63.98 -50.48
C ILE A 201 -85.66 62.64 -50.11
N GLU A 202 -84.90 61.54 -50.10
CA GLU A 202 -85.40 60.21 -49.73
C GLU A 202 -85.83 60.12 -48.25
N ASN A 203 -85.20 60.88 -47.37
CA ASN A 203 -85.58 60.96 -45.95
C ASN A 203 -86.77 61.88 -45.65
N ASN A 204 -87.19 62.74 -46.60
CA ASN A 204 -88.32 63.66 -46.41
C ASN A 204 -89.64 63.11 -46.98
N ASN A 205 -89.59 61.98 -47.70
CA ASN A 205 -90.74 61.27 -48.28
C ASN A 205 -91.07 59.96 -47.52
N ARG A 206 -90.59 59.82 -46.28
CA ARG A 206 -91.00 58.82 -45.29
C ARG A 206 -91.49 59.55 -44.04
#